data_AF-A0A8J3VH13-F1
#
_entry.id   AF-A0A8J3VH13-F1
#
_cell.length_a   1.000
_cell.length_b   1.000
_cell.length_c   1.000
_cell.angle_alpha   90.00
_cell.angle_beta   90.00
_cell.angle_gamma   90.00
#
_symmetry.space_group_name_H-M   'P 1'
#
loop_
_entity.id
_entity.type
_entity.pdbx_description
1 polymer ?
#
loop_
_entity_poly.entity_id
_entity_poly.type
_entity_poly.pdbx_seq_one_letter_code
_entity_poly.pdbx_strand_id
1 'polypeptide(L)' 'MVLSAEIINDRAETPLAEIVPLVRDVNRVAIGSLAGQLDLSGDWDSPPTNAEIAADFGIGS' A
#
# COMPACT_ATOMS: atom_id res chain seq x y z
N MET A 1 -4.37 -24.29 -6.20
CA MET A 1 -5.60 -23.71 -6.81
C MET A 1 -6.08 -22.65 -5.85
N VAL A 2 -6.09 -21.39 -6.28
CA VAL A 2 -6.51 -20.24 -5.47
C VAL A 2 -7.90 -19.85 -5.96
N LEU A 3 -8.89 -19.80 -5.07
CA LEU A 3 -10.27 -19.46 -5.43
C LEU A 3 -10.48 -17.97 -5.11
N SER A 4 -10.85 -17.17 -6.13
CA SER A 4 -11.31 -15.79 -5.95
C SER A 4 -12.73 -15.78 -5.39
N ALA A 5 -13.04 -14.83 -4.52
CA ALA A 5 -14.38 -14.60 -3.99
C ALA A 5 -14.86 -13.20 -4.43
N GLU A 6 -16.11 -13.11 -4.89
CA GLU A 6 -16.76 -11.84 -5.24
C GLU A 6 -17.54 -11.33 -4.02
N ILE A 7 -17.34 -10.06 -3.64
CA ILE A 7 -18.12 -9.41 -2.57
C ILE A 7 -19.01 -8.34 -3.18
N ILE A 8 -20.32 -8.52 -3.01
CA ILE A 8 -21.33 -7.52 -3.38
C ILE A 8 -21.53 -6.61 -2.16
N ASN A 9 -21.21 -5.33 -2.30
CA ASN A 9 -21.45 -4.32 -1.29
C ASN A 9 -22.87 -3.77 -1.48
N ASP A 10 -23.75 -3.95 -0.51
CA ASP A 10 -25.16 -3.53 -0.55
C ASP A 10 -25.36 -2.01 -0.75
N ARG A 11 -24.28 -1.22 -0.69
CA ARG A 11 -24.28 0.24 -0.86
C ARG A 11 -23.91 0.73 -2.26
N ALA A 12 -23.42 -0.14 -3.15
CA ALA A 12 -23.04 0.24 -4.51
C ALA A 12 -23.63 -0.76 -5.49
N GLU A 13 -24.43 -0.28 -6.45
CA GLU A 13 -25.07 -1.09 -7.49
C GLU A 13 -24.05 -1.77 -8.46
N THR A 14 -22.76 -1.48 -8.29
CA THR A 14 -21.66 -1.99 -9.11
C THR A 14 -20.63 -2.70 -8.23
N PRO A 15 -20.15 -3.91 -8.59
CA PRO A 15 -19.06 -4.59 -7.88
C PRO A 15 -17.81 -3.69 -7.84
N LEU A 16 -17.35 -3.36 -6.63
CA LEU A 16 -16.25 -2.39 -6.44
C LEU A 16 -14.86 -3.02 -6.50
N ALA A 17 -14.72 -4.34 -6.34
CA ALA A 17 -13.41 -5.00 -6.37
C ALA A 17 -13.49 -6.54 -6.50
N GLU A 18 -12.48 -7.13 -7.13
CA GLU A 18 -12.19 -8.56 -7.09
C GLU A 18 -11.24 -8.86 -5.90
N ILE A 19 -11.58 -9.87 -5.07
CA ILE A 19 -10.68 -10.36 -4.03
C ILE A 19 -9.80 -11.46 -4.61
N VAL A 20 -8.57 -11.07 -4.93
CA VAL A 20 -7.48 -12.00 -5.21
C VAL A 20 -6.75 -12.34 -3.91
N PRO A 21 -6.54 -13.62 -3.58
CA PRO A 21 -5.81 -13.98 -2.38
C PRO A 21 -4.37 -13.45 -2.41
N LEU A 22 -4.01 -12.65 -1.41
CA LEU A 22 -2.66 -12.15 -1.23
C LEU A 22 -1.76 -13.30 -0.78
N VAL A 23 -1.02 -13.89 -1.73
CA VAL A 23 0.00 -14.90 -1.43
C VAL A 23 1.16 -14.20 -0.72
N ARG A 24 1.21 -14.32 0.61
CA ARG A 24 2.26 -13.71 1.47
C ARG A 24 3.51 -14.58 1.61
N ASP A 25 3.93 -15.29 0.56
CA ASP A 25 5.21 -15.97 0.61
C ASP A 25 6.33 -15.02 0.19
N VAL A 26 6.76 -14.20 1.14
CA VAL A 26 7.98 -13.40 0.99
C VAL A 26 9.02 -14.03 1.90
N ASN A 27 9.89 -14.87 1.32
CA ASN A 27 11.04 -15.44 2.02
C ASN A 27 12.06 -14.34 2.37
N ARG A 28 11.73 -13.52 3.36
CA ARG A 28 12.63 -12.51 3.91
C ARG A 28 13.62 -13.22 4.82
N VAL A 29 14.80 -13.53 4.28
CA VAL A 29 15.84 -14.31 4.97
C VAL A 29 16.58 -13.48 6.04
N ALA A 30 16.32 -12.18 6.16
CA ALA A 30 16.99 -11.33 7.14
C ALA A 30 16.09 -10.19 7.64
N ILE A 31 16.18 -9.93 8.95
CA ILE A 31 15.97 -8.59 9.50
C ILE A 31 17.26 -7.82 9.14
N GLY A 32 17.31 -7.31 7.90
CA GLY A 32 18.47 -6.63 7.36
C GLY A 32 18.30 -5.11 7.39
N SER A 33 19.37 -4.40 7.74
CA SER A 33 19.44 -2.96 7.52
C SER A 33 19.66 -2.69 6.04
N LEU A 34 18.89 -1.77 5.45
CA LEU A 34 19.12 -1.24 4.11
C LEU A 34 20.08 -0.03 4.12
N ALA A 35 20.71 0.27 5.27
CA ALA A 35 21.65 1.37 5.39
C ALA A 35 22.80 1.20 4.38
N GLY A 36 23.04 2.23 3.56
CA GLY A 36 24.07 2.23 2.52
C GLY A 36 23.72 1.41 1.27
N GLN A 37 22.57 0.73 1.22
CA GLN A 37 22.04 0.06 0.02
C GLN A 37 20.82 0.79 -0.55
N LEU A 38 20.15 1.60 0.26
CA LEU A 38 19.00 2.40 -0.14
C LEU A 38 19.47 3.75 -0.67
N ASP A 39 19.38 3.92 -1.99
CA ASP A 39 19.53 5.21 -2.66
C ASP A 39 18.14 5.81 -2.87
N LEU A 40 17.84 6.89 -2.15
CA LEU A 40 16.58 7.62 -2.26
C LEU A 40 16.86 8.96 -2.93
N SER A 41 15.91 9.43 -3.74
CA SER A 41 16.00 10.78 -4.29
C SER A 41 16.06 11.81 -3.15
N GLY A 42 16.77 12.93 -3.34
CA GLY A 42 16.95 13.92 -2.26
C GLY A 42 15.64 14.56 -1.75
N ASP A 43 14.57 14.44 -2.52
CA ASP A 43 13.22 14.91 -2.24
C ASP A 43 12.27 13.82 -1.75
N TRP A 44 12.78 12.61 -1.45
CA TRP A 44 11.94 11.47 -1.05
C TRP A 44 11.07 11.76 0.18
N ASP A 45 11.56 12.59 1.11
CA ASP A 45 10.87 13.02 2.33
C ASP A 45 10.49 14.51 2.27
N SER A 46 10.13 14.98 1.08
CA SER A 46 9.72 16.36 0.84
C SER A 46 8.53 16.75 1.75
N PRO A 47 8.71 17.72 2.68
CA PRO A 47 7.62 18.18 3.54
C PRO A 47 6.37 18.65 2.79
N PRO A 48 6.44 19.40 1.67
CA PRO A 48 5.23 19.82 0.96
C PRO A 48 4.48 18.63 0.34
N THR A 49 5.18 17.67 -0.27
CA THR A 49 4.55 16.48 -0.86
C THR A 49 3.90 15.60 0.20
N ASN A 50 4.56 15.44 1.35
CA ASN A 50 3.98 14.70 2.48
C ASN A 50 2.74 15.40 3.06
N ALA A 51 2.73 16.74 3.09
CA ALA A 51 1.58 17.51 3.55
C ALA A 51 0.38 17.39 2.60
N GLU A 52 0.61 17.42 1.29
CA GLU A 52 -0.42 17.19 0.26
C GLU A 52 -1.03 15.80 0.40
N ILE A 53 -0.18 14.76 0.51
CA ILE A 53 -0.64 13.38 0.75
C ILE A 53 -1.42 13.28 2.07
N ALA A 54 -0.93 13.87 3.15
CA ALA A 54 -1.62 13.85 4.43
C ALA A 54 -3.00 14.53 4.38
N ALA A 55 -3.14 15.61 3.59
CA ALA A 55 -4.43 16.27 3.36
C ALA A 55 -5.41 15.36 2.61
N ASP A 56 -4.96 14.62 1.59
CA ASP A 56 -5.79 13.66 0.85
C ASP A 56 -6.33 12.54 1.75
N PHE A 57 -5.54 12.12 2.75
CA PHE A 57 -5.95 11.13 3.74
C PHE A 57 -6.64 11.71 4.97
N GLY A 58 -6.71 13.04 5.12
CA GLY A 58 -7.28 13.71 6.28
C GLY A 58 -6.48 13.51 7.58
N ILE A 59 -5.17 13.26 7.50
CA ILE A 59 -4.28 12.95 8.64
C ILE A 59 -3.32 14.11 8.96
N GLY A 60 -3.64 15.33 8.52
CA GLY A 60 -2.87 16.55 8.80
C GLY A 60 -3.58 17.48 9.78
N SER A 61 -3.33 17.32 11.08
CA SER A 61 -3.74 18.27 12.13
C SER A 61 -2.62 18.48 13.15
#